data_AF-A0A1H8QDQ4-F1
#
_entry.id   AF-A0A1H8QDQ4-F1
#
_cell.length_a   1.000
_cell.length_b   1.000
_cell.length_c   1.000
_cell.angle_alpha   90.00
_cell.angle_beta   90.00
_cell.angle_gamma   90.00
#
_symmetry.space_group_name_H-M   'P 1'
#
loop_
_entity.id
_entity.type
_entity.pdbx_description
1 polymer ?
#
loop_
_entity_poly.entity_id
_entity_poly.type
_entity_poly.pdbx_seq_one_letter_code
_entity_poly.pdbx_strand_id
1 'polypeptide(L)'
;MNAAARCPHPLLDTVLRRMGLRNDASLARVLEVSAPCLSKVRRGRAAVSAELVLRIHEIGGLPLAELRALLAAADAPAPAPRRYLRLTLGKRSL
;
A
#
# COMPACT_ATOMS: atom_id res chain seq x y z
N MET A 1 -0.38 -21.65 7.74
CA MET A 1 0.75 -20.77 7.40
C MET A 1 0.60 -20.37 5.93
N ASN A 2 0.17 -19.13 5.63
CA ASN A 2 -0.37 -18.72 4.32
C ASN A 2 0.64 -18.04 3.40
N ALA A 3 0.45 -18.25 2.09
CA ALA A 3 1.21 -17.71 0.96
C ALA A 3 1.27 -16.17 0.81
N ALA A 4 0.83 -15.39 1.80
CA ALA A 4 0.93 -13.92 1.80
C ALA A 4 2.37 -13.41 2.10
N ALA A 5 3.28 -14.30 2.49
CA ALA A 5 4.58 -13.96 3.09
C ALA A 5 5.66 -13.37 2.14
N ARG A 6 5.39 -13.14 0.85
CA ARG A 6 6.43 -12.67 -0.09
C ARG A 6 6.36 -11.20 -0.51
N CYS A 7 5.20 -10.55 -0.34
CA CYS A 7 5.02 -9.13 -0.68
C CYS A 7 4.10 -8.46 0.36
N PRO A 8 4.67 -7.90 1.45
CA PRO A 8 3.89 -7.14 2.41
C PRO A 8 3.36 -5.86 1.75
N HIS A 9 2.11 -5.50 2.05
CA HIS A 9 1.50 -4.25 1.58
C HIS A 9 0.64 -3.66 2.72
N PRO A 10 1.06 -2.55 3.35
CA PRO A 10 0.46 -2.05 4.60
C PRO A 10 -1.06 -1.90 4.57
N LEU A 11 -1.60 -1.31 3.50
CA LEU A 11 -3.05 -1.16 3.32
C LEU A 11 -3.76 -2.53 3.18
N LEU A 12 -3.38 -3.36 2.20
CA LEU A 12 -4.04 -4.65 1.97
C LEU A 12 -3.93 -5.60 3.17
N ASP A 13 -2.80 -5.59 3.88
CA ASP A 13 -2.60 -6.42 5.07
C ASP A 13 -3.49 -5.96 6.23
N THR A 14 -3.65 -4.64 6.39
CA THR A 14 -4.54 -4.08 7.41
C THR A 14 -6.00 -4.41 7.12
N VAL A 15 -6.42 -4.28 5.86
CA VAL A 15 -7.79 -4.60 5.45
C VAL A 15 -8.06 -6.11 5.58
N LEU A 16 -7.14 -6.98 5.16
CA LEU A 16 -7.27 -8.43 5.36
C LEU A 16 -7.46 -8.79 6.84
N ARG A 17 -6.64 -8.21 7.72
CA ARG A 17 -6.76 -8.44 9.17
C ARG A 17 -8.08 -7.94 9.73
N ARG A 18 -8.48 -6.71 9.39
CA ARG A 18 -9.75 -6.12 9.87
C ARG A 18 -10.96 -6.94 9.43
N MET A 19 -10.96 -7.42 8.19
CA MET A 19 -12.07 -8.18 7.63
C MET A 19 -12.01 -9.68 7.95
N GLY A 20 -10.98 -10.15 8.68
CA GLY A 20 -10.82 -11.57 9.01
C GLY A 20 -10.57 -12.46 7.79
N LEU A 21 -10.01 -11.91 6.72
CA LEU A 21 -9.85 -12.59 5.44
C LEU A 21 -8.47 -13.24 5.31
N ARG A 22 -8.44 -14.40 4.66
CA ARG A 22 -7.26 -15.26 4.57
C ARG A 22 -6.26 -14.84 3.49
N ASN A 23 -6.75 -14.28 2.39
CA ASN A 23 -5.95 -13.96 1.20
C ASN A 23 -6.61 -12.88 0.32
N ASP A 24 -5.84 -12.33 -0.61
CA ASP A 24 -6.29 -11.28 -1.53
C ASP A 24 -7.45 -11.72 -2.43
N ALA A 25 -7.54 -13.01 -2.78
CA ALA A 25 -8.63 -13.49 -3.63
C ALA A 25 -9.97 -13.45 -2.89
N SER A 26 -9.99 -13.72 -1.57
CA SER A 26 -11.15 -13.48 -0.72
C SER A 26 -11.44 -11.99 -0.60
N LEU A 27 -10.40 -11.16 -0.41
CA LEU A 27 -10.55 -9.71 -0.35
C LEU A 27 -11.15 -9.12 -1.63
N ALA A 28 -10.69 -9.56 -2.79
CA ALA A 28 -11.21 -9.08 -4.08
C ALA A 28 -12.70 -9.37 -4.25
N ARG A 29 -13.16 -10.55 -3.83
CA ARG A 29 -14.57 -10.92 -3.88
C ARG A 29 -15.41 -10.02 -2.97
N VAL A 30 -14.94 -9.79 -1.75
CA VAL A 30 -15.68 -8.96 -0.78
C VAL A 30 -15.70 -7.50 -1.21
N LEU A 31 -14.59 -6.96 -1.68
CA LEU A 31 -14.50 -5.58 -2.17
C LEU A 31 -15.09 -5.39 -3.58
N GLU A 32 -15.59 -6.47 -4.20
CA GLU A 32 -16.12 -6.47 -5.57
C GLU A 32 -15.13 -5.89 -6.60
N VAL A 33 -13.86 -6.21 -6.44
CA VAL A 33 -12.76 -5.82 -7.34
C VAL A 33 -12.10 -7.05 -7.95
N SER A 34 -11.40 -6.86 -9.06
CA SER A 34 -10.70 -7.98 -9.70
C SER A 34 -9.48 -8.44 -8.88
N ALA A 35 -9.36 -9.76 -8.65
CA ALA A 35 -8.18 -10.35 -8.01
C ALA A 35 -6.84 -10.02 -8.74
N PRO A 36 -6.79 -9.94 -10.08
CA PRO A 36 -5.59 -9.47 -10.79
C PRO A 36 -5.18 -8.05 -10.42
N CYS A 37 -6.13 -7.14 -10.16
CA CYS A 37 -5.83 -5.78 -9.71
C CYS A 37 -5.13 -5.79 -8.34
N LEU A 38 -5.71 -6.47 -7.35
CA LEU A 38 -5.10 -6.59 -6.02
C LEU A 38 -3.72 -7.26 -6.07
N SER A 39 -3.56 -8.27 -6.92
CA SER A 39 -2.26 -8.93 -7.12
C SER A 39 -1.19 -7.98 -7.68
N LYS A 40 -1.57 -7.07 -8.60
CA LYS A 40 -0.66 -6.05 -9.13
C LYS A 40 -0.31 -5.03 -8.07
N VAL A 41 -1.30 -4.55 -7.31
CA VAL A 41 -1.11 -3.61 -6.19
C VAL A 41 -0.17 -4.20 -5.13
N ARG A 42 -0.45 -5.42 -4.65
CA ARG A 42 0.40 -6.08 -3.64
C ARG A 42 1.85 -6.23 -4.08
N ARG A 43 2.09 -6.50 -5.36
CA ARG A 43 3.44 -6.65 -5.93
C ARG A 43 4.11 -5.32 -6.31
N GLY A 44 3.48 -4.18 -6.01
CA GLY A 44 3.98 -2.85 -6.40
C GLY A 44 4.03 -2.64 -7.92
N ARG A 45 3.23 -3.38 -8.69
CA ARG A 45 3.13 -3.28 -10.16
C ARG A 45 2.00 -2.36 -10.62
N ALA A 46 1.18 -1.88 -9.69
CA ALA A 46 0.14 -0.89 -9.92
C ALA A 46 -0.03 -0.06 -8.64
N ALA A 47 -0.32 1.23 -8.80
CA ALA A 47 -0.73 2.09 -7.69
C ALA A 47 -2.12 1.68 -7.18
N VAL A 48 -2.40 2.02 -5.91
CA VAL A 48 -3.75 1.87 -5.36
C VAL A 48 -4.67 2.89 -6.05
N SER A 49 -5.70 2.40 -6.76
CA SER A 49 -6.66 3.28 -7.44
C SER A 49 -7.64 3.92 -6.45
N ALA A 50 -8.18 5.08 -6.82
CA ALA A 50 -9.22 5.75 -6.03
C ALA A 50 -10.46 4.85 -5.83
N GLU A 51 -10.85 4.10 -6.86
CA GLU A 51 -11.95 3.13 -6.79
C GLU A 51 -11.71 2.06 -5.70
N LEU A 52 -10.50 1.51 -5.62
CA LEU A 52 -10.16 0.53 -4.58
C LEU A 52 -10.23 1.14 -3.17
N VAL A 53 -9.80 2.40 -3.01
CA VAL A 53 -9.91 3.12 -1.74
C VAL A 53 -11.38 3.31 -1.34
N LEU A 54 -12.23 3.70 -2.28
CA LEU A 54 -13.67 3.88 -2.06
C LEU A 54 -14.33 2.56 -1.65
N ARG A 55 -14.05 1.46 -2.36
CA ARG A 55 -14.57 0.14 -1.99
C ARG A 55 -14.16 -0.30 -0.59
N ILE A 56 -12.90 -0.05 -0.20
CA ILE A 56 -12.43 -0.37 1.15
C ILE A 56 -13.14 0.51 2.20
N HIS A 57 -13.39 1.78 1.89
CA HIS A 57 -14.12 2.67 2.79
C HIS A 57 -15.56 2.20 2.99
N GLU A 58 -16.28 1.95 1.90
CA GLU A 58 -17.71 1.62 1.90
C GLU A 58 -17.98 0.22 2.45
N ILE A 59 -17.22 -0.78 2.01
CA ILE A 59 -17.46 -2.19 2.36
C ILE A 59 -16.67 -2.59 3.62
N GLY A 60 -15.44 -2.09 3.73
CA GLY A 60 -14.58 -2.40 4.88
C GLY A 60 -14.88 -1.53 6.10
N GLY A 61 -15.58 -0.41 5.93
CA GLY A 61 -15.90 0.53 7.01
C GLY A 61 -14.68 1.30 7.55
N LEU A 62 -13.57 1.35 6.80
CA LEU A 62 -12.38 2.10 7.21
C LEU A 62 -12.57 3.58 6.85
N PRO A 63 -12.36 4.54 7.78
CA PRO A 63 -12.47 5.95 7.45
C PRO A 63 -11.40 6.37 6.44
N LEU A 64 -11.76 7.28 5.52
CA LEU A 64 -10.85 7.72 4.45
C LEU A 64 -9.54 8.32 4.99
N ALA A 65 -9.57 8.94 6.18
CA ALA A 65 -8.38 9.46 6.85
C ALA A 65 -7.38 8.35 7.23
N GLU A 66 -7.87 7.23 7.77
CA GLU A 66 -7.02 6.05 8.09
C GLU A 66 -6.45 5.44 6.81
N LEU A 67 -7.25 5.34 5.74
CA LEU A 67 -6.79 4.86 4.44
C LEU A 67 -5.69 5.74 3.85
N ARG A 68 -5.83 7.07 3.93
CA ARG A 68 -4.78 8.00 3.48
C ARG A 68 -3.48 7.86 4.28
N ALA A 69 -3.57 7.66 5.59
CA ALA A 69 -2.39 7.43 6.43
C ALA A 69 -1.68 6.11 6.05
N LEU A 70 -2.44 5.04 5.81
CA LEU A 70 -1.90 3.75 5.36
C LEU A 70 -1.25 3.83 3.97
N LEU A 71 -1.82 4.62 3.06
CA LEU A 71 -1.26 4.87 1.73
C LEU A 71 0.04 5.68 1.81
N ALA A 72 0.09 6.73 2.63
CA ALA A 72 1.30 7.52 2.82
C ALA A 72 2.45 6.68 3.42
N ALA A 73 2.14 5.70 4.27
CA ALA A 73 3.13 4.76 4.79
C ALA A 73 3.62 3.75 3.73
N ALA A 74 2.77 3.39 2.75
CA ALA A 74 3.12 2.48 1.67
C ALA A 74 3.89 3.17 0.53
N ASP A 75 3.62 4.46 0.29
CA ASP A 75 4.25 5.30 -0.75
C ASP A 75 5.45 6.09 -0.21
N ALA A 76 5.84 5.87 1.05
CA ALA A 76 7.05 6.47 1.59
C ALA A 76 8.21 6.14 0.64
N PRO A 77 8.89 7.16 0.07
CA PRO A 77 10.00 6.92 -0.83
C PRO A 77 11.00 6.06 -0.07
N ALA A 78 11.38 4.91 -0.64
CA ALA A 78 12.47 4.10 -0.11
C ALA A 78 13.58 5.05 0.34
N PRO A 79 14.06 4.98 1.60
CA PRO A 79 14.96 5.99 2.13
C PRO A 79 16.08 6.18 1.13
N ALA A 80 16.17 7.40 0.56
CA ALA A 80 17.13 7.70 -0.48
C ALA A 80 18.48 7.15 0.00
N PRO A 81 19.21 6.39 -0.84
CA PRO A 81 20.46 5.79 -0.39
C PRO A 81 21.31 6.91 0.20
N ARG A 82 21.76 6.72 1.46
CA ARG A 82 22.53 7.69 2.28
C ARG A 82 23.80 8.24 1.57
N ARG A 83 24.07 7.76 0.35
CA ARG A 83 25.17 8.10 -0.53
C ARG A 83 25.03 9.45 -1.24
N TYR A 84 23.85 10.11 -1.20
CA TYR A 84 23.68 11.46 -1.80
C TYR A 84 23.88 12.63 -0.83
N LEU A 85 24.15 12.40 0.45
CA LEU A 85 24.37 13.47 1.44
C LEU A 85 25.81 14.03 1.43
N ARG A 86 26.51 13.94 0.29
CA ARG A 86 27.88 14.46 0.10
C ARG A 86 28.05 15.23 -1.22
N LEU A 87 27.06 15.99 -1.68
CA LEU A 87 27.26 16.88 -2.85
C LEU A 87 26.63 18.27 -2.74
N THR A 88 25.99 18.64 -1.62
CA THR A 88 25.38 19.98 -1.45
C THR A 88 26.02 20.84 -0.37
N LEU A 89 27.29 20.58 -0.03
CA LEU A 89 28.08 21.52 0.77
C LEU A 89 29.42 21.78 0.09
N GLY A 90 29.38 22.56 -0.98
CA GLY A 90 30.58 22.93 -1.71
C GLY A 90 30.25 23.95 -2.77
N LYS A 91 30.30 25.23 -2.38
CA LYS A 91 30.78 26.43 -3.12
C LYS A 91 30.13 27.68 -2.51
N ARG A 92 30.60 28.05 -1.31
CA ARG A 92 30.62 29.45 -0.87
C ARG A 92 32.08 29.78 -0.57
N SER A 93 32.78 30.29 -1.57
CA SER A 93 34.02 31.04 -1.39
C SER A 93 33.74 32.43 -1.93
N LEU A 94 33.76 33.41 -1.03
CA LEU A 94 33.98 34.82 -1.30
C LEU A 94 35.43 35.02 -1.77
#